data_AF-A0A7J3Y045-F1
#
_entry.id   AF-A0A7J3Y045-F1
#
_cell.length_a   1.000
_cell.length_b   1.000
_cell.length_c   1.000
_cell.angle_alpha   90.00
_cell.angle_beta   90.00
_cell.angle_gamma   90.00
#
_symmetry.space_group_name_H-M   'P 1'
#
loop_
_entity.id
_entity.type
_entity.pdbx_description
1 polymer ?
#
loop_
_entity_poly.entity_id
_entity_poly.type
_entity_poly.pdbx_seq_one_letter_code
_entity_poly.pdbx_strand_id
1 'polypeptide(L)'
;MPGENLFSEVAGVIGVEEASALELGEAVEGEDAWLLLDYLIKNKDVRVLDEDESVDDGDCYHVAMLVEDSYLFYLVEEGGVSRCVLRRVSGGSPWGLLEKLKAELGYCRGE
;
A
#
# COMPACT_ATOMS: atom_id res chain seq x y z
N MET A 1 1.17 15.06 -19.66
CA MET A 1 1.96 15.85 -18.70
C MET A 1 2.45 14.85 -17.66
N PRO A 2 3.76 14.72 -17.39
CA PRO A 2 4.23 13.72 -16.44
C PRO A 2 3.98 14.20 -15.00
N GLY A 3 3.23 13.42 -14.21
CA GLY A 3 3.18 13.53 -12.75
C GLY A 3 2.33 14.67 -12.17
N GLU A 4 1.10 14.86 -12.67
CA GLU A 4 0.09 15.48 -11.80
C GLU A 4 -0.09 14.59 -10.55
N ASN A 5 -0.11 15.25 -9.40
CA ASN A 5 0.41 14.74 -8.14
C ASN A 5 -0.41 13.53 -7.64
N LEU A 6 0.16 12.31 -7.63
CA LEU A 6 -0.52 11.08 -7.19
C LEU A 6 -1.26 11.27 -5.86
N PHE A 7 -0.64 12.00 -4.91
CA PHE A 7 -1.26 12.31 -3.62
C PHE A 7 -2.47 13.25 -3.72
N SER A 8 -2.51 14.15 -4.71
CA SER A 8 -3.70 14.98 -4.97
C SER A 8 -4.86 14.15 -5.54
N GLU A 9 -4.58 13.12 -6.35
CA GLU A 9 -5.62 12.19 -6.80
C GLU A 9 -6.10 11.31 -5.64
N VAL A 10 -5.17 10.78 -4.85
CA VAL A 10 -5.47 10.00 -3.64
C VAL A 10 -6.31 10.81 -2.65
N ALA A 11 -6.04 12.11 -2.48
CA ALA A 11 -6.85 13.00 -1.64
C ALA A 11 -8.31 13.09 -2.10
N GLY A 12 -8.59 12.91 -3.40
CA GLY A 12 -9.95 12.84 -3.93
C GLY A 12 -10.67 11.52 -3.65
N VAL A 13 -9.94 10.49 -3.19
CA VAL A 13 -10.46 9.14 -2.90
C VAL A 13 -10.67 8.95 -1.41
N ILE A 14 -9.64 9.19 -0.60
CA ILE A 14 -9.62 8.87 0.84
C ILE A 14 -9.66 10.10 1.75
N GLY A 15 -9.69 11.31 1.17
CA GLY A 15 -9.63 12.55 1.95
C GLY A 15 -8.23 13.16 2.01
N VAL A 16 -8.19 14.47 2.30
CA VAL A 16 -6.96 15.27 2.29
C VAL A 16 -6.05 14.92 3.47
N GLU A 17 -6.62 14.60 4.63
CA GLU A 17 -5.87 14.31 5.84
C GLU A 17 -5.08 13.00 5.69
N GLU A 18 -5.75 11.96 5.21
CA GLU A 18 -5.24 10.62 4.96
C GLU A 18 -4.20 10.62 3.83
N ALA A 19 -4.48 11.34 2.75
CA ALA A 19 -3.51 11.52 1.66
C ALA A 19 -2.24 12.26 2.13
N SER A 20 -2.38 13.25 3.01
CA SER A 20 -1.23 13.95 3.60
C SER A 20 -0.42 13.03 4.51
N ALA A 21 -1.09 12.19 5.30
CA ALA A 21 -0.43 11.18 6.13
C ALA A 21 0.40 10.20 5.26
N LEU A 22 -0.16 9.71 4.16
CA LEU A 22 0.57 8.87 3.22
C LEU A 22 1.79 9.57 2.61
N GLU A 23 1.64 10.84 2.22
CA GLU A 23 2.74 11.65 1.67
C GLU A 23 3.89 11.83 2.68
N LEU A 24 3.55 11.98 3.96
CA LEU A 24 4.52 12.13 5.06
C LEU A 24 5.22 10.84 5.47
N GLY A 25 4.78 9.70 4.96
CA GLY A 25 5.38 8.45 5.38
C GLY A 25 4.62 7.75 6.51
N GLU A 26 3.35 8.08 6.73
CA GLU A 26 2.50 7.46 7.75
C GLU A 26 1.60 6.39 7.11
N ALA A 27 0.91 5.61 7.96
CA ALA A 27 -0.03 4.58 7.53
C ALA A 27 -1.46 5.07 7.65
N VAL A 28 -2.29 4.65 6.69
CA VAL A 28 -3.75 4.87 6.72
C VAL A 28 -4.41 3.54 7.05
N GLU A 29 -5.43 3.56 7.90
CA GLU A 29 -6.06 2.35 8.43
C GLU A 29 -7.51 2.20 7.95
N GLY A 30 -8.06 1.00 8.09
CA GLY A 30 -9.49 0.75 7.91
C GLY A 30 -9.96 0.77 6.45
N GLU A 31 -11.16 1.29 6.22
CA GLU A 31 -11.83 1.30 4.91
C GLU A 31 -11.03 2.08 3.87
N ASP A 32 -10.39 3.19 4.26
CA ASP A 32 -9.58 4.02 3.37
C ASP A 32 -8.38 3.25 2.78
N ALA A 33 -7.81 2.31 3.54
CA ALA A 33 -6.74 1.46 3.04
C ALA A 33 -7.19 0.60 1.84
N TRP A 34 -8.40 0.05 1.94
CA TRP A 34 -9.02 -0.76 0.89
C TRP A 34 -9.52 0.07 -0.29
N LEU A 35 -10.10 1.24 -0.03
CA LEU A 35 -10.52 2.19 -1.07
C LEU A 35 -9.32 2.62 -1.92
N LEU A 36 -8.17 2.87 -1.28
CA LEU A 36 -6.95 3.21 -1.99
C LEU A 36 -6.45 2.03 -2.85
N LEU A 37 -6.45 0.81 -2.32
CA LEU A 37 -6.09 -0.39 -3.10
C LEU A 37 -6.94 -0.51 -4.37
N ASP A 38 -8.26 -0.44 -4.23
CA ASP A 38 -9.22 -0.53 -5.34
C ASP A 38 -9.00 0.57 -6.37
N TYR A 39 -8.77 1.80 -5.91
CA TYR A 39 -8.45 2.93 -6.78
C TYR A 39 -7.18 2.70 -7.59
N LEU A 40 -6.09 2.26 -6.95
CA LEU A 40 -4.80 2.07 -7.61
C LEU A 40 -4.89 0.98 -8.68
N ILE A 41 -5.51 -0.16 -8.38
CA ILE A 41 -5.67 -1.27 -9.34
C ILE A 41 -6.49 -0.83 -10.56
N LYS A 42 -7.54 -0.03 -10.36
CA LYS A 42 -8.45 0.38 -11.44
C LYS A 42 -7.91 1.52 -12.30
N ASN A 43 -7.11 2.42 -11.72
CA ASN A 43 -6.81 3.70 -12.36
C ASN A 43 -5.33 3.92 -12.65
N LYS A 44 -4.43 3.08 -12.11
CA LYS A 44 -2.99 3.23 -12.26
C LYS A 44 -2.36 2.02 -12.94
N ASP A 45 -1.18 2.23 -13.52
CA ASP A 45 -0.33 1.14 -13.95
C ASP A 45 0.27 0.47 -12.70
N VAL A 46 -0.13 -0.78 -12.45
CA VAL A 46 0.26 -1.53 -11.26
C VAL A 46 0.89 -2.86 -11.61
N ARG A 47 1.93 -3.22 -10.85
CA ARG A 47 2.55 -4.55 -10.88
C ARG A 47 2.60 -5.11 -9.47
N VAL A 48 1.88 -6.21 -9.24
CA VAL A 48 1.97 -6.97 -7.99
C VAL A 48 3.38 -7.53 -7.84
N LEU A 49 3.98 -7.30 -6.68
CA LEU A 49 5.31 -7.80 -6.31
C LEU A 49 5.21 -9.00 -5.38
N ASP A 50 4.27 -8.95 -4.43
CA ASP A 50 4.09 -9.93 -3.37
C ASP A 50 2.66 -9.85 -2.87
N GLU A 51 1.99 -10.97 -2.70
CA GLU A 51 0.59 -11.07 -2.27
C GLU A 51 0.40 -12.42 -1.58
N ASP A 52 -0.24 -12.42 -0.43
CA ASP A 52 -0.53 -13.63 0.33
C ASP A 52 -1.81 -13.46 1.16
N GLU A 53 -2.48 -14.58 1.43
CA GLU A 53 -3.73 -14.66 2.20
C GLU A 53 -3.68 -15.92 3.06
N SER A 54 -3.85 -15.77 4.37
CA SER A 54 -3.92 -16.87 5.33
C SER A 54 -5.22 -16.79 6.12
N VAL A 55 -5.94 -17.90 6.16
CA VAL A 55 -7.24 -18.04 6.85
C VAL A 55 -7.20 -19.04 8.01
N ASP A 56 -6.08 -19.75 8.18
CA ASP A 56 -6.00 -20.89 9.11
C ASP A 56 -5.68 -20.48 10.57
N ASP A 57 -4.95 -19.38 10.80
CA ASP A 57 -4.49 -18.93 12.14
C ASP A 57 -4.71 -17.43 12.38
N GLY A 58 -5.87 -16.94 11.94
CA GLY A 58 -6.26 -15.53 11.98
C GLY A 58 -6.30 -14.96 10.57
N ASP A 59 -7.42 -14.33 10.23
CA ASP A 59 -7.62 -13.71 8.91
C ASP A 59 -6.50 -12.69 8.68
N CYS A 60 -5.61 -13.03 7.75
CA CYS A 60 -4.49 -12.20 7.34
C CYS A 60 -4.48 -12.10 5.82
N TYR A 61 -4.33 -10.88 5.33
CA TYR A 61 -4.10 -10.60 3.93
C TYR A 61 -3.02 -9.54 3.77
N HIS A 62 -2.08 -9.70 2.85
CA HIS A 62 -1.18 -8.61 2.47
C HIS A 62 -0.98 -8.55 0.97
N VAL A 63 -0.73 -7.34 0.48
CA VAL A 63 -0.39 -7.10 -0.92
C VAL A 63 0.61 -5.95 -1.06
N ALA A 64 1.63 -6.17 -1.87
CA ALA A 64 2.65 -5.22 -2.26
C ALA A 64 2.60 -4.99 -3.76
N MET A 65 2.47 -3.74 -4.19
CA MET A 65 2.38 -3.40 -5.61
C MET A 65 3.28 -2.23 -5.95
N LEU A 66 3.92 -2.31 -7.11
CA LEU A 66 4.60 -1.17 -7.72
C LEU A 66 3.58 -0.39 -8.56
N VAL A 67 3.43 0.90 -8.27
CA VAL A 67 2.53 1.84 -8.93
C VAL A 67 3.35 2.81 -9.79
N GLU A 68 3.03 2.88 -11.07
CA GLU A 68 3.68 3.76 -12.08
C GLU A 68 5.23 3.66 -12.06
N ASP A 69 5.75 2.47 -11.78
CA ASP A 69 7.18 2.16 -11.56
C ASP A 69 7.91 3.05 -10.52
N SER A 70 7.16 3.85 -9.76
CA SER A 70 7.70 4.97 -8.97
C SER A 70 7.34 4.89 -7.50
N TYR A 71 6.25 4.20 -7.15
CA TYR A 71 5.76 4.08 -5.78
C TYR A 71 5.53 2.62 -5.42
N LEU A 72 5.92 2.24 -4.21
CA LEU A 72 5.53 0.98 -3.59
C LEU A 72 4.32 1.24 -2.72
N PHE A 73 3.20 0.63 -3.09
CA PHE A 73 2.04 0.48 -2.24
C PHE A 73 2.17 -0.82 -1.46
N TYR A 74 1.85 -0.77 -0.17
CA TYR A 74 1.77 -1.95 0.68
C TYR A 74 0.52 -1.87 1.54
N LEU A 75 -0.27 -2.94 1.56
CA LEU A 75 -1.41 -3.12 2.44
C LEU A 75 -1.25 -4.42 3.20
N VAL A 76 -1.59 -4.40 4.48
CA VAL A 76 -1.74 -5.58 5.32
C VAL A 76 -3.03 -5.46 6.12
N GLU A 77 -3.77 -6.56 6.20
CA GLU A 77 -4.89 -6.77 7.08
C GLU A 77 -4.54 -7.92 8.01
N GLU A 78 -4.67 -7.72 9.31
CA GLU A 78 -4.52 -8.78 10.31
C GLU A 78 -5.60 -8.63 11.38
N GLY A 79 -6.42 -9.66 11.58
CA GLY A 79 -7.44 -9.68 12.62
C GLY A 79 -8.50 -8.59 12.48
N GLY A 80 -8.88 -8.24 11.24
CA GLY A 80 -9.87 -7.22 10.93
C GLY A 80 -9.35 -5.78 10.99
N VAL A 81 -8.05 -5.57 11.15
CA VAL A 81 -7.41 -4.25 11.09
C VAL A 81 -6.57 -4.15 9.82
N SER A 82 -7.01 -3.33 8.88
CA SER A 82 -6.27 -3.01 7.66
C SER A 82 -5.40 -1.77 7.84
N ARG A 83 -4.21 -1.80 7.25
CA ARG A 83 -3.27 -0.68 7.17
C ARG A 83 -2.63 -0.64 5.81
N CYS A 84 -2.46 0.55 5.24
CA CYS A 84 -1.68 0.73 4.03
C CYS A 84 -0.72 1.90 4.10
N VAL A 85 0.29 1.83 3.23
CA VAL A 85 1.27 2.88 3.00
C VAL A 85 1.57 3.00 1.52
N LEU A 86 2.01 4.19 1.13
CA LEU A 86 2.48 4.48 -0.22
C LEU A 86 3.82 5.21 -0.11
N ARG A 87 4.88 4.63 -0.69
CA ARG A 87 6.25 5.14 -0.54
C ARG A 87 6.95 5.23 -1.88
N ARG A 88 7.65 6.34 -2.13
CA ARG A 88 8.43 6.50 -3.36
C ARG A 88 9.63 5.57 -3.39
N VAL A 89 9.83 4.89 -4.51
CA VAL A 89 11.01 4.05 -4.74
C VAL A 89 12.16 4.94 -5.22
N SER A 90 13.15 5.15 -4.36
CA SER A 90 14.31 6.01 -4.66
C SER A 90 15.46 5.21 -5.27
N GLY A 91 15.61 5.23 -6.60
CA GLY A 91 16.86 4.88 -7.30
C GLY A 91 17.41 3.46 -7.09
N GLY A 92 16.58 2.53 -6.61
CA GLY A 92 16.96 1.17 -6.27
C GLY A 92 15.82 0.18 -6.46
N SER A 93 16.09 -1.08 -6.15
CA SER A 93 15.09 -2.15 -6.23
C SER A 93 13.96 -1.94 -5.19
N PRO A 94 12.67 -2.14 -5.55
CA PRO A 94 11.55 -2.01 -4.61
C PRO A 94 11.62 -3.05 -3.48
N TRP A 95 12.32 -4.17 -3.69
CA TRP A 95 12.48 -5.25 -2.71
C TRP A 95 13.06 -4.78 -1.38
N GLY A 96 14.06 -3.89 -1.39
CA GLY A 96 14.65 -3.40 -0.15
C GLY A 96 13.73 -2.50 0.67
N LEU A 97 12.75 -1.85 0.02
CA LEU A 97 11.71 -1.07 0.69
C LEU A 97 10.59 -1.99 1.17
N LEU A 98 10.21 -2.99 0.37
CA LEU A 98 9.22 -4.00 0.75
C LEU A 98 9.61 -4.72 2.05
N GLU A 99 10.85 -5.19 2.17
CA GLU A 99 11.31 -5.86 3.38
C GLU A 99 11.22 -4.96 4.63
N LYS A 100 11.44 -3.65 4.49
CA LYS A 100 11.24 -2.69 5.58
C LYS A 100 9.77 -2.55 5.95
N LEU A 101 8.90 -2.43 4.95
CA LEU A 101 7.46 -2.31 5.18
C LEU A 101 6.88 -3.56 5.84
N LYS A 102 7.31 -4.76 5.42
CA LYS A 102 6.96 -6.03 6.07
C LYS A 102 7.38 -6.05 7.55
N ALA A 103 8.57 -5.53 7.86
CA ALA A 103 9.05 -5.45 9.24
C ALA A 103 8.33 -4.39 10.09
N GLU A 104 7.88 -3.30 9.48
CA GLU A 104 7.20 -2.18 10.15
C GLU A 104 5.71 -2.45 10.38
N LEU A 105 5.01 -2.98 9.37
CA LEU A 105 3.56 -3.12 9.35
C LEU A 105 3.09 -4.55 9.62
N GLY A 106 3.96 -5.55 9.46
CA GLY A 106 3.61 -6.96 9.48
C GLY A 106 3.37 -7.51 8.07
N TYR A 107 3.23 -8.83 7.99
CA TYR A 107 2.96 -9.60 6.77
C TYR A 107 2.38 -10.96 7.17
N CYS A 108 1.65 -11.60 6.26
CA CYS A 108 1.10 -12.91 6.52
C CYS A 108 2.22 -13.95 6.54
N ARG A 109 2.30 -14.71 7.64
CA ARG A 109 3.16 -15.88 7.74
C ARG A 109 2.34 -17.09 7.33
N GLY A 110 2.43 -17.47 6.06
CA GLY A 110 2.09 -18.84 5.68
C GLY A 110 3.09 -19.79 6.35
N GLU A 111 2.59 -20.74 7.15
CA GLU A 111 3.40 -21.87 7.60
C GLU A 111 3.68 -22.85 6.44
#